data_AF-A0A258TDX1-F1
#
_entry.id   AF-A0A258TDX1-F1
#
_cell.length_a   1.000
_cell.length_b   1.000
_cell.length_c   1.000
_cell.angle_alpha   90.00
_cell.angle_beta   90.00
_cell.angle_gamma   90.00
#
_symmetry.space_group_name_H-M   'P 1'
#
loop_
_entity.id
_entity.type
_entity.pdbx_description
1 polymer ?
#
loop_
_entity_poly.entity_id
_entity_poly.type
_entity_poly.pdbx_seq_one_letter_code
_entity_poly.pdbx_strand_id
1 'polypeptide(L)'
;MIRVATIATTAVTGSLLFALGGCEFGPKKIEQTGFRGTAGDQIIAVKRIVAQPIPAPPYPLPADGGPTAAETYQNVKVVGNMSAERFSHLMASMNEWIAPKTGDPAKVGCNYCHNPENMASDEKYTKIVARRMLQMTLNINSTWSPHVKQTGVTCYTCHRGNVIPKNVWARADPPGGSTRTMGNKHGQDTPVAAVAYSSLPYDSFTTYLGANNNIRVQANTPLRTPSPGASIAHTEKTYGLMMHMSSALNVNCTYCHNTDSFSSWSNSRPQRVTAWYGIRMVRNVNESYITSLASVFPANRKGPYGDVYKVNCTTCHQGLSKPLGGVSMLPDYPYLRPAVVPPAAPAPAGTTTTAATLPGAAPVAPGPAAAAAATGGN
;
A
#
# COMPACT_ATOMS: atom_id res chain seq x y z
N MET A 1 40.57 10.39 45.56
CA MET A 1 40.80 10.03 44.14
C MET A 1 40.06 8.79 43.66
N ILE A 2 39.49 7.95 44.53
CA ILE A 2 38.81 6.70 44.13
C ILE A 2 37.42 6.91 43.47
N ARG A 3 36.73 8.03 43.71
CA ARG A 3 35.36 8.26 43.19
C ARG A 3 35.27 8.79 41.75
N VAL A 4 36.32 9.40 41.20
CA VAL A 4 36.29 10.00 39.85
C VAL A 4 36.57 8.94 38.77
N ALA A 5 37.46 7.99 39.03
CA ALA A 5 37.79 6.92 38.10
C ALA A 5 36.58 5.99 37.85
N THR A 6 35.86 5.58 38.89
CA THR A 6 34.72 4.64 38.78
C THR A 6 33.51 5.23 38.04
N ILE A 7 33.29 6.55 38.15
CA ILE A 7 32.22 7.28 37.44
C ILE A 7 32.58 7.44 35.95
N ALA A 8 33.85 7.71 35.64
CA ALA A 8 34.33 7.81 34.26
C ALA A 8 34.23 6.46 33.52
N THR A 9 34.56 5.34 34.18
CA THR A 9 34.50 4.01 33.53
C THR A 9 33.05 3.56 33.28
N THR A 10 32.12 3.80 34.20
CA THR A 10 30.71 3.40 34.01
C THR A 10 29.99 4.24 32.94
N ALA A 11 30.30 5.53 32.83
CA ALA A 11 29.77 6.41 31.79
C ALA A 11 30.27 6.03 30.38
N VAL A 12 31.53 5.64 30.23
CA VAL A 12 32.12 5.22 28.94
C VAL A 12 31.56 3.86 28.50
N THR A 13 31.46 2.87 29.40
CA THR A 13 30.91 1.55 29.06
C THR A 13 29.42 1.62 28.74
N GLY A 14 28.65 2.45 29.46
CA GLY A 14 27.24 2.71 29.14
C GLY A 14 27.07 3.36 27.76
N SER A 15 27.89 4.36 27.44
CA SER A 15 27.85 5.04 26.12
C SER A 15 28.25 4.11 24.97
N LEU A 16 29.21 3.19 25.21
CA LEU A 16 29.62 2.18 24.22
C LEU A 16 28.52 1.12 23.98
N LEU A 17 27.79 0.71 25.02
CA LEU A 17 26.65 -0.20 24.91
C LEU A 17 25.46 0.45 24.17
N PHE A 18 25.22 1.75 24.37
CA PHE A 18 24.24 2.50 23.56
C PHE A 18 24.70 2.69 22.10
N ALA A 19 26.00 2.90 21.85
CA ALA A 19 26.55 3.01 20.50
C ALA A 19 26.53 1.68 19.71
N LEU A 20 26.61 0.53 20.40
CA LEU A 20 26.58 -0.80 19.79
C LEU A 20 25.17 -1.41 19.68
N GLY A 21 24.13 -0.74 20.17
CA GLY A 21 22.74 -1.22 20.13
C GLY A 21 22.17 -1.41 18.71
N GLY A 22 22.81 -0.85 17.68
CA GLY A 22 22.45 -1.03 16.26
C GLY A 22 23.09 -2.24 15.58
N CYS A 23 24.03 -2.94 16.23
CA CYS A 23 24.74 -4.07 15.62
C CYS A 23 23.91 -5.36 15.71
N GLU A 24 23.60 -5.95 14.55
CA GLU A 24 22.98 -7.27 14.49
C GLU A 24 24.03 -8.37 14.39
N PHE A 25 24.38 -8.98 15.53
CA PHE A 25 25.22 -10.18 15.55
C PHE A 25 24.45 -11.44 15.09
N GLY A 26 25.20 -12.50 14.77
CA GLY A 26 24.66 -13.80 14.37
C GLY A 26 24.57 -14.02 12.85
N PRO A 27 24.09 -15.20 12.43
CA PRO A 27 24.12 -15.64 11.05
C PRO A 27 23.31 -14.73 10.13
N LYS A 28 23.83 -14.54 8.91
CA LYS A 28 23.18 -13.79 7.82
C LYS A 28 22.93 -14.76 6.67
N LYS A 29 21.73 -14.68 6.11
CA LYS A 29 21.47 -15.25 4.80
C LYS A 29 21.93 -14.23 3.77
N ILE A 30 22.87 -14.64 2.91
CA ILE A 30 23.38 -13.83 1.81
C ILE A 30 22.92 -14.49 0.51
N GLU A 31 22.28 -13.72 -0.35
CA GLU A 31 21.84 -14.17 -1.68
C GLU A 31 22.44 -13.22 -2.72
N GLN A 32 23.30 -13.76 -3.59
CA GLN A 32 23.86 -13.00 -4.69
C GLN A 32 22.76 -12.74 -5.74
N THR A 33 22.51 -11.47 -6.03
CA THR A 33 21.49 -10.99 -6.96
C THR A 33 22.05 -10.32 -8.22
N GLY A 34 23.36 -10.11 -8.30
CA GLY A 34 24.06 -9.55 -9.46
C GLY A 34 25.25 -10.40 -9.93
N PHE A 35 25.94 -9.97 -10.98
CA PHE A 35 27.17 -10.62 -11.42
C PHE A 35 28.27 -10.48 -10.37
N ARG A 36 29.21 -11.44 -10.33
CA ARG A 36 30.32 -11.39 -9.36
C ARG A 36 31.09 -10.06 -9.47
N GLY A 37 31.36 -9.42 -8.33
CA GLY A 37 32.07 -8.14 -8.27
C GLY A 37 31.19 -6.90 -8.45
N THR A 38 29.89 -7.03 -8.73
CA THR A 38 28.98 -5.86 -8.84
C THR A 38 28.29 -5.50 -7.52
N ALA A 39 28.63 -6.18 -6.41
CA ALA A 39 28.01 -6.01 -5.09
C ALA A 39 26.47 -6.14 -5.08
N GLY A 40 25.91 -6.87 -6.05
CA GLY A 40 24.50 -7.17 -6.09
C GLY A 40 24.19 -8.32 -5.14
N ASP A 41 23.90 -8.01 -3.87
CA ASP A 41 23.59 -9.02 -2.85
C ASP A 41 22.41 -8.60 -1.97
N GLN A 42 21.58 -9.55 -1.54
CA GLN A 42 20.66 -9.39 -0.41
C GLN A 42 21.30 -9.97 0.85
N ILE A 43 21.25 -9.21 1.94
CA ILE A 43 21.79 -9.63 3.24
C ILE A 43 20.68 -9.50 4.27
N ILE A 44 20.24 -10.62 4.83
CA ILE A 44 19.14 -10.66 5.79
C ILE A 44 19.59 -11.43 7.03
N ALA A 45 19.37 -10.85 8.22
CA ALA A 45 19.57 -11.57 9.46
C ALA A 45 18.59 -12.75 9.57
N VAL A 46 19.09 -13.96 9.84
CA VAL A 46 18.27 -15.19 9.85
C VAL A 46 17.10 -15.06 10.83
N LYS A 47 17.33 -14.43 11.99
CA LYS A 47 16.29 -14.15 13.00
C LYS A 47 15.12 -13.28 12.51
N ARG A 48 15.27 -12.56 11.39
CA ARG A 48 14.21 -11.74 10.76
C ARG A 48 13.38 -12.53 9.74
N ILE A 49 13.77 -13.76 9.41
CA ILE A 49 13.02 -14.65 8.52
C ILE A 49 12.03 -15.43 9.38
N VAL A 50 10.91 -14.79 9.73
CA VAL A 50 9.88 -15.39 10.60
C VAL A 50 8.70 -15.82 9.74
N ALA A 51 8.29 -17.08 9.91
CA ALA A 51 7.07 -17.60 9.30
C ALA A 51 5.87 -16.74 9.72
N GLN A 52 5.05 -16.35 8.75
CA GLN A 52 3.84 -15.59 9.03
C GLN A 52 2.72 -16.59 9.36
N PRO A 53 1.93 -16.36 10.42
CA PRO A 53 0.79 -17.22 10.71
C PRO A 53 -0.21 -17.13 9.56
N ILE A 54 -0.68 -18.29 9.11
CA ILE A 54 -1.72 -18.43 8.08
C ILE A 54 -2.86 -19.20 8.73
N PRO A 55 -4.08 -18.65 8.80
CA PRO A 55 -5.22 -19.34 9.40
C PRO A 55 -5.59 -20.54 8.52
N ALA A 56 -5.90 -21.66 9.18
CA ALA A 56 -6.50 -22.80 8.50
C ALA A 56 -7.88 -22.43 7.93
N PRO A 57 -8.36 -23.13 6.88
CA PRO A 57 -9.74 -23.00 6.44
C PRO A 57 -10.73 -23.28 7.57
N PRO A 58 -11.88 -22.58 7.59
CA PRO A 58 -12.87 -22.75 8.65
C PRO A 58 -13.42 -24.18 8.70
N TYR A 59 -13.49 -24.84 7.56
CA TYR A 59 -13.86 -26.25 7.37
C TYR A 59 -13.35 -26.74 6.00
N PRO A 60 -13.40 -28.05 5.70
CA PRO A 60 -12.92 -28.57 4.41
C PRO A 60 -13.61 -27.90 3.22
N LEU A 61 -12.84 -27.62 2.15
CA LEU A 61 -13.36 -27.02 0.92
C LEU A 61 -14.54 -27.86 0.37
N PRO A 62 -15.75 -27.30 0.30
CA PRO A 62 -16.89 -28.04 -0.24
C PRO A 62 -16.75 -28.29 -1.75
N ALA A 63 -17.33 -29.41 -2.20
CA ALA A 63 -17.44 -29.75 -3.61
C ALA A 63 -18.13 -28.64 -4.41
N ASP A 64 -17.78 -28.52 -5.68
CA ASP A 64 -18.53 -27.67 -6.61
C ASP A 64 -19.78 -28.43 -7.06
N GLY A 65 -20.96 -27.90 -6.79
CA GLY A 65 -22.21 -28.54 -7.16
C GLY A 65 -23.39 -28.02 -6.36
N GLY A 66 -24.59 -28.46 -6.76
CA GLY A 66 -25.85 -27.98 -6.20
C GLY A 66 -26.26 -26.60 -6.74
N PRO A 67 -27.31 -25.99 -6.16
CA PRO A 67 -27.77 -24.68 -6.57
C PRO A 67 -26.70 -23.61 -6.31
N THR A 68 -26.69 -22.61 -7.18
CA THR A 68 -25.81 -21.46 -7.07
C THR A 68 -26.23 -20.55 -5.91
N ALA A 69 -25.31 -19.70 -5.47
CA ALA A 69 -25.58 -18.69 -4.46
C ALA A 69 -26.65 -17.69 -4.91
N ALA A 70 -26.73 -17.38 -6.21
CA ALA A 70 -27.76 -16.51 -6.77
C ALA A 70 -29.16 -17.17 -6.78
N GLU A 71 -29.23 -18.49 -6.93
CA GLU A 71 -30.50 -19.24 -6.85
C GLU A 71 -30.95 -19.44 -5.39
N THR A 72 -30.00 -19.55 -4.46
CA THR A 72 -30.28 -19.89 -3.05
C THR A 72 -30.51 -18.65 -2.18
N TYR A 73 -29.79 -17.55 -2.43
CA TYR A 73 -29.80 -16.37 -1.56
C TYR A 73 -30.25 -15.11 -2.29
N GLN A 74 -30.88 -14.21 -1.53
CA GLN A 74 -31.25 -12.90 -2.03
C GLN A 74 -30.06 -11.92 -2.03
N ASN A 75 -30.03 -11.02 -3.01
CA ASN A 75 -29.10 -9.89 -3.09
C ASN A 75 -27.60 -10.27 -3.24
N VAL A 76 -27.30 -11.42 -3.87
CA VAL A 76 -25.93 -11.83 -4.23
C VAL A 76 -25.52 -11.19 -5.56
N LYS A 77 -24.59 -10.22 -5.53
CA LYS A 77 -24.22 -9.39 -6.71
C LYS A 77 -22.87 -9.70 -7.36
N VAL A 78 -21.97 -10.42 -6.68
CA VAL A 78 -20.56 -10.55 -7.12
C VAL A 78 -20.22 -12.01 -7.40
N VAL A 79 -20.53 -12.88 -6.45
CA VAL A 79 -20.21 -14.31 -6.49
C VAL A 79 -21.49 -15.13 -6.59
N GLY A 80 -22.39 -14.75 -7.50
CA GLY A 80 -23.67 -15.43 -7.69
C GLY A 80 -23.52 -16.84 -8.24
N ASN A 81 -22.52 -17.06 -9.10
CA ASN A 81 -22.37 -18.30 -9.88
C ASN A 81 -21.66 -19.44 -9.14
N MET A 82 -21.13 -19.22 -7.92
CA MET A 82 -20.56 -20.31 -7.12
C MET A 82 -21.69 -21.10 -6.43
N SER A 83 -21.44 -22.36 -6.06
CA SER A 83 -22.39 -23.12 -5.24
C SER A 83 -22.69 -22.42 -3.92
N ALA A 84 -23.90 -22.64 -3.40
CA ALA A 84 -24.31 -22.11 -2.10
C ALA A 84 -23.36 -22.54 -0.96
N GLU A 85 -22.86 -23.78 -0.99
CA GLU A 85 -21.89 -24.27 0.00
C GLU A 85 -20.54 -23.55 -0.07
N ARG A 86 -20.03 -23.28 -1.28
CA ARG A 86 -18.80 -22.49 -1.45
C ARG A 86 -18.99 -21.03 -1.04
N PHE A 87 -20.19 -20.50 -1.22
CA PHE A 87 -20.55 -19.17 -0.71
C PHE A 87 -20.51 -19.12 0.82
N SER A 88 -21.10 -20.12 1.50
CA SER A 88 -20.99 -20.26 2.96
C SER A 88 -19.53 -20.39 3.41
N HIS A 89 -18.71 -21.13 2.67
CA HIS A 89 -17.28 -21.28 2.97
C HIS A 89 -16.55 -19.93 2.88
N LEU A 90 -16.86 -19.13 1.86
CA LEU A 90 -16.32 -17.79 1.72
C LEU A 90 -16.76 -16.88 2.88
N MET A 91 -18.03 -16.91 3.27
CA MET A 91 -18.53 -16.10 4.40
C MET A 91 -17.83 -16.46 5.71
N ALA A 92 -17.68 -17.75 6.02
CA ALA A 92 -16.95 -18.22 7.19
C ALA A 92 -15.46 -17.81 7.16
N SER A 93 -14.84 -17.85 5.98
CA SER A 93 -13.45 -17.41 5.80
C SER A 93 -13.28 -15.90 5.99
N MET A 94 -14.18 -15.09 5.43
CA MET A 94 -14.20 -13.65 5.62
C MET A 94 -14.41 -13.26 7.08
N ASN A 95 -15.24 -14.02 7.80
CA ASN A 95 -15.43 -13.85 9.23
C ASN A 95 -14.11 -14.01 10.01
N GLU A 96 -13.36 -15.07 9.73
CA GLU A 96 -12.06 -15.33 10.39
C GLU A 96 -10.98 -14.30 10.00
N TRP A 97 -10.98 -13.83 8.75
CA TRP A 97 -9.93 -12.94 8.25
C TRP A 97 -10.10 -11.47 8.59
N ILE A 98 -11.33 -11.02 8.87
CA ILE A 98 -11.68 -9.60 8.93
C ILE A 98 -12.43 -9.25 10.22
N ALA A 99 -13.45 -10.02 10.59
CA ALA A 99 -14.42 -9.58 11.58
C ALA A 99 -13.84 -9.55 13.00
N PRO A 100 -14.29 -8.63 13.87
CA PRO A 100 -13.91 -8.65 15.27
C PRO A 100 -14.40 -9.94 15.92
N LYS A 101 -13.53 -10.57 16.71
CA LYS A 101 -13.87 -11.80 17.45
C LYS A 101 -14.47 -11.53 18.82
N THR A 102 -14.25 -10.33 19.37
CA THR A 102 -14.69 -9.92 20.71
C THR A 102 -15.22 -8.48 20.69
N GLY A 103 -16.05 -8.12 21.67
CA GLY A 103 -16.68 -6.81 21.79
C GLY A 103 -18.21 -6.88 21.76
N ASP A 104 -18.83 -5.81 21.28
CA ASP A 104 -20.28 -5.66 21.12
C ASP A 104 -20.86 -6.80 20.25
N PRO A 105 -21.79 -7.64 20.76
CA PRO A 105 -22.40 -8.75 20.04
C PRO A 105 -23.03 -8.36 18.68
N ALA A 106 -23.47 -7.10 18.53
CA ALA A 106 -24.02 -6.57 17.29
C ALA A 106 -22.95 -6.22 16.23
N LYS A 107 -21.66 -6.26 16.60
CA LYS A 107 -20.51 -5.83 15.79
C LYS A 107 -19.35 -6.85 15.76
N VAL A 108 -19.58 -8.06 16.26
CA VAL A 108 -18.61 -9.17 16.19
C VAL A 108 -19.10 -10.23 15.22
N GLY A 109 -18.16 -11.00 14.68
CA GLY A 109 -18.45 -12.08 13.77
C GLY A 109 -19.25 -11.65 12.53
N CYS A 110 -20.22 -12.48 12.12
CA CYS A 110 -21.10 -12.22 10.98
C CYS A 110 -21.85 -10.89 11.10
N ASN A 111 -22.21 -10.49 12.33
CA ASN A 111 -22.97 -9.26 12.61
C ASN A 111 -22.15 -7.99 12.32
N TYR A 112 -20.82 -8.08 12.17
CA TYR A 112 -20.03 -6.92 11.75
C TYR A 112 -20.43 -6.41 10.36
N CYS A 113 -20.74 -7.33 9.44
CA CYS A 113 -21.15 -7.00 8.08
C CYS A 113 -22.67 -7.13 7.85
N HIS A 114 -23.38 -7.94 8.62
CA HIS A 114 -24.78 -8.24 8.35
C HIS A 114 -25.72 -7.78 9.46
N ASN A 115 -26.98 -7.55 9.07
CA ASN A 115 -28.11 -7.55 9.98
C ASN A 115 -28.54 -9.01 10.22
N PRO A 116 -28.55 -9.52 11.47
CA PRO A 116 -28.94 -10.90 11.75
C PRO A 116 -30.40 -11.20 11.39
N GLU A 117 -31.29 -10.20 11.41
CA GLU A 117 -32.70 -10.35 11.04
C GLU A 117 -32.91 -10.34 9.52
N ASN A 118 -31.98 -9.74 8.77
CA ASN A 118 -32.02 -9.68 7.32
C ASN A 118 -30.61 -9.69 6.71
N MET A 119 -30.08 -10.89 6.48
CA MET A 119 -28.75 -11.08 5.90
C MET A 119 -28.62 -10.48 4.48
N ALA A 120 -29.74 -10.30 3.76
CA ALA A 120 -29.77 -9.73 2.42
C ALA A 120 -29.69 -8.19 2.41
N SER A 121 -30.04 -7.51 3.51
CA SER A 121 -30.00 -6.04 3.64
C SER A 121 -28.62 -5.44 3.36
N ASP A 122 -28.57 -4.27 2.71
CA ASP A 122 -27.37 -3.47 2.45
C ASP A 122 -27.22 -2.28 3.42
N GLU A 123 -28.02 -2.24 4.49
CA GLU A 123 -28.05 -1.12 5.46
C GLU A 123 -26.70 -0.86 6.15
N LYS A 124 -25.89 -1.90 6.36
CA LYS A 124 -24.58 -1.76 6.99
C LYS A 124 -23.54 -1.37 5.95
N TYR A 125 -22.88 -0.23 6.17
CA TYR A 125 -21.81 0.25 5.29
C TYR A 125 -20.69 -0.78 5.10
N THR A 126 -20.41 -1.59 6.13
CA THR A 126 -19.41 -2.68 6.11
C THR A 126 -19.72 -3.73 5.06
N LYS A 127 -21.00 -4.03 4.78
CA LYS A 127 -21.39 -4.94 3.69
C LYS A 127 -21.13 -4.34 2.31
N ILE A 128 -21.44 -3.05 2.14
CA ILE A 128 -21.17 -2.32 0.90
C ILE A 128 -19.67 -2.33 0.60
N VAL A 129 -18.85 -2.03 1.63
CA VAL A 129 -17.39 -2.11 1.54
C VAL A 129 -16.91 -3.53 1.24
N ALA A 130 -17.40 -4.54 1.97
CA ALA A 130 -17.02 -5.93 1.79
C ALA A 130 -17.29 -6.44 0.36
N ARG A 131 -18.45 -6.06 -0.22
CA ARG A 131 -18.79 -6.37 -1.61
C ARG A 131 -17.76 -5.78 -2.58
N ARG A 132 -17.34 -4.53 -2.37
CA ARG A 132 -16.34 -3.87 -3.23
C ARG A 132 -14.95 -4.47 -3.04
N MET A 133 -14.58 -4.88 -1.82
CA MET A 133 -13.31 -5.58 -1.56
C MET A 133 -13.28 -6.98 -2.18
N LEU A 134 -14.42 -7.66 -2.27
CA LEU A 134 -14.51 -8.94 -2.98
C LEU A 134 -14.25 -8.74 -4.48
N GLN A 135 -14.88 -7.74 -5.10
CA GLN A 135 -14.60 -7.37 -6.50
C GLN A 135 -13.12 -7.04 -6.73
N MET A 136 -12.53 -6.26 -5.81
CA MET A 136 -11.10 -5.92 -5.84
C MET A 136 -10.21 -7.18 -5.79
N THR A 137 -10.52 -8.09 -4.86
CA THR A 137 -9.76 -9.34 -4.68
C THR A 137 -9.80 -10.21 -5.94
N LEU A 138 -11.00 -10.37 -6.52
CA LEU A 138 -11.19 -11.13 -7.76
C LEU A 138 -10.40 -10.49 -8.92
N ASN A 139 -10.46 -9.16 -9.06
CA ASN A 139 -9.74 -8.43 -10.09
C ASN A 139 -8.21 -8.53 -9.93
N ILE A 140 -7.68 -8.45 -8.71
CA ILE A 140 -6.25 -8.64 -8.43
C ILE A 140 -5.82 -10.05 -8.87
N ASN A 141 -6.58 -11.07 -8.48
CA ASN A 141 -6.23 -12.46 -8.76
C ASN A 141 -6.34 -12.85 -10.24
N SER A 142 -7.14 -12.13 -11.01
CA SER A 142 -7.30 -12.40 -12.44
C SER A 142 -6.44 -11.50 -13.33
N THR A 143 -6.52 -10.18 -13.15
CA THR A 143 -5.97 -9.18 -14.09
C THR A 143 -4.53 -8.81 -13.73
N TRP A 144 -4.17 -8.89 -12.45
CA TRP A 144 -2.85 -8.50 -11.96
C TRP A 144 -1.88 -9.69 -11.81
N SER A 145 -2.12 -10.79 -12.53
CA SER A 145 -1.20 -11.94 -12.57
C SER A 145 0.24 -11.60 -12.99
N PRO A 146 0.56 -10.54 -13.77
CA PRO A 146 1.94 -10.10 -13.95
C PRO A 146 2.65 -9.72 -12.64
N HIS A 147 1.90 -9.28 -11.63
CA HIS A 147 2.38 -8.97 -10.28
C HIS A 147 2.19 -10.14 -9.31
N VAL A 148 0.93 -10.57 -9.05
CA VAL A 148 0.60 -11.56 -8.00
C VAL A 148 0.80 -13.02 -8.42
N LYS A 149 1.09 -13.26 -9.70
CA LYS A 149 1.35 -14.58 -10.28
C LYS A 149 0.23 -15.57 -9.92
N GLN A 150 0.57 -16.83 -9.68
CA GLN A 150 -0.37 -17.85 -9.25
C GLN A 150 -0.65 -17.83 -7.73
N THR A 151 0.14 -17.07 -6.96
CA THR A 151 -0.03 -16.93 -5.51
C THR A 151 -1.31 -16.18 -5.17
N GLY A 152 -1.59 -15.08 -5.90
CA GLY A 152 -2.75 -14.25 -5.66
C GLY A 152 -2.79 -13.61 -4.27
N VAL A 153 -3.97 -13.13 -3.89
CA VAL A 153 -4.29 -12.48 -2.62
C VAL A 153 -5.63 -12.98 -2.08
N THR A 154 -5.79 -12.88 -0.77
CA THR A 154 -7.07 -13.07 -0.06
C THR A 154 -7.34 -11.85 0.82
N CYS A 155 -8.48 -11.83 1.51
CA CYS A 155 -8.74 -10.77 2.49
C CYS A 155 -7.68 -10.76 3.60
N TYR A 156 -7.17 -11.94 3.98
CA TYR A 156 -6.15 -12.08 5.02
C TYR A 156 -4.83 -11.42 4.63
N THR A 157 -4.48 -11.36 3.35
CA THR A 157 -3.25 -10.71 2.86
C THR A 157 -3.08 -9.30 3.45
N CYS A 158 -4.17 -8.53 3.51
CA CYS A 158 -4.19 -7.17 4.06
C CYS A 158 -4.69 -7.14 5.52
N HIS A 159 -5.84 -7.76 5.80
CA HIS A 159 -6.56 -7.57 7.05
C HIS A 159 -5.90 -8.26 8.25
N ARG A 160 -5.30 -9.43 8.05
CA ARG A 160 -4.61 -10.20 9.12
C ARG A 160 -5.44 -10.34 10.41
N GLY A 161 -6.75 -10.59 10.28
CA GLY A 161 -7.68 -10.69 11.42
C GLY A 161 -8.13 -9.35 12.01
N ASN A 162 -7.92 -8.23 11.31
CA ASN A 162 -8.32 -6.90 11.76
C ASN A 162 -9.32 -6.29 10.78
N VAL A 163 -10.34 -5.60 11.31
CA VAL A 163 -11.32 -4.87 10.50
C VAL A 163 -10.70 -3.72 9.70
N ILE A 164 -9.60 -3.17 10.18
CA ILE A 164 -8.78 -2.17 9.49
C ILE A 164 -7.41 -2.81 9.29
N PRO A 165 -6.90 -2.93 8.05
CA PRO A 165 -5.51 -3.34 7.83
C PRO A 165 -4.57 -2.43 8.62
N LYS A 166 -3.58 -3.01 9.31
CA LYS A 166 -2.67 -2.24 10.18
C LYS A 166 -1.82 -1.22 9.42
N ASN A 167 -1.45 -1.56 8.19
CA ASN A 167 -0.56 -0.75 7.36
C ASN A 167 -1.37 -0.07 6.26
N VAL A 168 -1.96 1.08 6.59
CA VAL A 168 -2.71 1.94 5.67
C VAL A 168 -2.09 3.33 5.64
N TRP A 169 -2.49 4.15 4.67
CA TRP A 169 -2.08 5.55 4.62
C TRP A 169 -3.24 6.46 4.21
N ALA A 170 -3.21 7.69 4.68
CA ALA A 170 -4.01 8.79 4.17
C ALA A 170 -3.10 10.03 4.10
N ARG A 171 -3.56 11.09 3.45
CA ARG A 171 -2.86 12.36 3.50
C ARG A 171 -2.79 12.81 4.96
N ALA A 172 -1.60 13.18 5.41
CA ALA A 172 -1.36 13.59 6.78
C ALA A 172 -0.57 14.90 6.81
N ASP A 173 -0.75 15.65 7.88
CA ASP A 173 0.07 16.81 8.15
C ASP A 173 1.53 16.42 8.36
N PRO A 174 2.45 17.37 8.11
CA PRO A 174 3.83 17.22 8.54
C PRO A 174 3.94 16.77 10.00
N PRO A 175 4.70 15.71 10.30
CA PRO A 175 4.98 15.34 11.68
C PRO A 175 5.69 16.51 12.37
N GLY A 176 5.15 16.95 13.51
CA GLY A 176 5.70 18.07 14.29
C GLY A 176 5.11 19.46 13.99
N GLY A 177 4.11 19.57 13.10
CA GLY A 177 3.11 20.65 13.12
C GLY A 177 3.62 22.10 13.08
N SER A 178 4.81 22.38 12.53
CA SER A 178 5.29 23.77 12.46
C SER A 178 4.45 24.58 11.47
N THR A 179 3.61 25.46 11.99
CA THR A 179 2.86 26.49 11.24
C THR A 179 3.70 27.72 10.92
N ARG A 180 4.99 27.74 11.32
CA ARG A 180 5.89 28.87 11.10
C ARG A 180 6.56 28.77 9.73
N THR A 181 6.49 29.84 8.95
CA THR A 181 7.20 29.99 7.66
C THR A 181 8.71 29.78 7.82
N MET A 182 9.28 30.31 8.91
CA MET A 182 10.66 30.05 9.30
C MET A 182 10.75 28.70 10.02
N GLY A 183 11.46 27.74 9.43
CA GLY A 183 11.54 26.36 9.91
C GLY A 183 10.48 25.41 9.32
N ASN A 184 9.80 25.82 8.25
CA ASN A 184 8.96 24.90 7.47
C ASN A 184 9.86 23.84 6.80
N LYS A 185 9.59 22.57 7.11
CA LYS A 185 10.33 21.43 6.57
C LYS A 185 9.83 20.96 5.20
N HIS A 186 8.83 21.64 4.63
CA HIS A 186 8.32 21.40 3.28
C HIS A 186 7.98 19.93 2.95
N GLY A 187 7.54 19.14 3.93
CA GLY A 187 7.20 17.74 3.70
C GLY A 187 8.35 16.73 3.86
N GLN A 188 9.50 17.14 4.42
CA GLN A 188 10.72 16.32 4.57
C GLN A 188 11.42 16.59 5.92
N ASP A 189 12.72 16.23 6.04
CA ASP A 189 13.59 16.52 7.19
C ASP A 189 13.06 16.03 8.55
N THR A 190 12.32 14.93 8.52
CA THR A 190 11.75 14.28 9.70
C THR A 190 11.82 12.77 9.52
N PRO A 191 12.47 12.03 10.44
CA PRO A 191 12.61 10.58 10.31
C PRO A 191 11.25 9.91 10.52
N VAL A 192 10.69 9.34 9.46
CA VAL A 192 9.42 8.59 9.53
C VAL A 192 9.53 7.23 8.86
N ALA A 193 8.77 6.27 9.38
CA ALA A 193 8.76 4.90 8.88
C ALA A 193 8.39 4.80 7.39
N ALA A 194 7.56 5.71 6.87
CA ALA A 194 7.13 5.72 5.47
C ALA A 194 8.30 5.78 4.47
N VAL A 195 9.41 6.43 4.85
CA VAL A 195 10.64 6.54 4.04
C VAL A 195 11.85 5.95 4.75
N ALA A 196 11.62 4.86 5.50
CA ALA A 196 12.66 4.11 6.21
C ALA A 196 13.51 4.98 7.16
N TYR A 197 12.88 5.93 7.86
CA TYR A 197 13.50 6.85 8.81
C TYR A 197 14.58 7.78 8.23
N SER A 198 14.64 7.92 6.90
CA SER A 198 15.44 8.96 6.25
C SER A 198 14.83 10.35 6.43
N SER A 199 15.57 11.39 6.02
CA SER A 199 15.09 12.78 5.94
C SER A 199 14.37 13.11 4.63
N LEU A 200 14.10 12.13 3.77
CA LEU A 200 13.47 12.33 2.46
C LEU A 200 12.01 12.83 2.57
N PRO A 201 11.42 13.35 1.48
CA PRO A 201 10.01 13.68 1.43
C PRO A 201 9.12 12.49 1.81
N TYR A 202 8.35 12.63 2.89
CA TYR A 202 7.58 11.51 3.44
C TYR A 202 6.20 11.31 2.79
N ASP A 203 5.71 12.28 2.02
CA ASP A 203 4.46 12.15 1.26
C ASP A 203 4.70 11.79 -0.22
N SER A 204 5.37 10.66 -0.45
CA SER A 204 5.52 10.09 -1.80
C SER A 204 4.25 9.36 -2.26
N PHE A 205 3.38 8.92 -1.35
CA PHE A 205 2.19 8.13 -1.68
C PHE A 205 1.13 8.96 -2.37
N THR A 206 0.83 10.18 -1.90
CA THR A 206 -0.14 11.06 -2.55
C THR A 206 0.24 11.30 -4.02
N THR A 207 1.53 11.51 -4.29
CA THR A 207 2.03 11.79 -5.64
C THR A 207 2.06 10.56 -6.55
N TYR A 208 2.56 9.43 -6.05
CA TYR A 208 2.83 8.28 -6.93
C TYR A 208 1.86 7.11 -6.80
N LEU A 209 1.19 6.93 -5.67
CA LEU A 209 0.23 5.84 -5.44
C LEU A 209 -1.23 6.34 -5.44
N GLY A 210 -1.43 7.67 -5.30
CA GLY A 210 -2.72 8.35 -5.47
C GLY A 210 -2.86 9.03 -6.83
N ALA A 211 -2.08 10.08 -7.09
CA ALA A 211 -2.21 10.94 -8.29
C ALA A 211 -1.56 10.38 -9.57
N ASN A 212 -0.95 9.19 -9.51
CA ASN A 212 -0.38 8.49 -10.67
C ASN A 212 0.78 9.20 -11.41
N ASN A 213 1.45 10.18 -10.79
CA ASN A 213 2.53 10.96 -11.41
C ASN A 213 3.72 10.11 -11.89
N ASN A 214 4.52 10.68 -12.81
CA ASN A 214 5.72 10.06 -13.34
C ASN A 214 6.84 9.96 -12.27
N ILE A 215 7.37 8.75 -12.11
CA ILE A 215 8.44 8.43 -11.15
C ILE A 215 9.84 8.64 -11.77
N ARG A 216 9.97 8.54 -13.10
CA ARG A 216 11.27 8.64 -13.79
C ARG A 216 11.83 10.06 -13.70
N VAL A 217 13.10 10.16 -13.34
CA VAL A 217 13.83 11.44 -13.17
C VAL A 217 15.12 11.50 -13.98
N GLN A 218 15.66 10.35 -14.40
CA GLN A 218 16.87 10.26 -15.20
C GLN A 218 16.63 10.73 -16.64
N ALA A 219 17.61 11.43 -17.20
CA ALA A 219 17.65 11.78 -18.62
C ALA A 219 17.91 10.53 -19.49
N ASN A 220 17.47 10.60 -20.75
CA ASN A 220 17.72 9.56 -21.77
C ASN A 220 18.89 9.91 -22.70
N THR A 221 19.50 11.08 -22.51
CA THR A 221 20.66 11.57 -23.28
C THR A 221 21.81 11.87 -22.33
N PRO A 222 23.06 11.67 -22.76
CA PRO A 222 24.23 12.00 -21.94
C PRO A 222 24.40 13.52 -21.75
N LEU A 223 24.01 14.30 -22.75
CA LEU A 223 24.10 15.75 -22.73
C LEU A 223 22.77 16.38 -22.33
N ARG A 224 22.87 17.59 -21.75
CA ARG A 224 21.73 18.42 -21.40
C ARG A 224 20.89 18.74 -22.65
N THR A 225 19.58 18.57 -22.52
CA THR A 225 18.60 19.05 -23.52
C THR A 225 18.20 20.49 -23.25
N PRO A 226 17.68 21.23 -24.26
CA PRO A 226 17.17 22.59 -24.06
C PRO A 226 16.06 22.67 -23.00
N SER A 227 15.19 21.65 -22.95
CA SER A 227 14.19 21.53 -21.91
C SER A 227 14.81 21.00 -20.61
N PRO A 228 14.58 21.65 -19.46
CA PRO A 228 15.05 21.15 -18.17
C PRO A 228 14.39 19.80 -17.83
N GLY A 229 15.18 18.87 -17.27
CA GLY A 229 14.71 17.59 -16.76
C GLY A 229 14.07 17.70 -15.38
N ALA A 230 13.91 16.56 -14.70
CA ALA A 230 13.43 16.52 -13.32
C ALA A 230 14.37 17.28 -12.37
N SER A 231 13.81 17.98 -11.39
CA SER A 231 14.59 18.66 -10.35
C SER A 231 15.16 17.67 -9.33
N ILE A 232 16.13 18.13 -8.52
CA ILE A 232 16.64 17.35 -7.38
C ILE A 232 15.52 17.09 -6.35
N ALA A 233 14.64 18.07 -6.09
CA ALA A 233 13.48 17.87 -5.21
C ALA A 233 12.53 16.76 -5.72
N HIS A 234 12.30 16.68 -7.04
CA HIS A 234 11.55 15.56 -7.63
C HIS A 234 12.31 14.24 -7.49
N THR A 235 13.63 14.26 -7.67
CA THR A 235 14.50 13.09 -7.48
C THR A 235 14.45 12.55 -6.05
N GLU A 236 14.52 13.41 -5.04
CA GLU A 236 14.40 13.04 -3.62
C GLU A 236 13.03 12.43 -3.31
N LYS A 237 11.95 12.97 -3.90
CA LYS A 237 10.61 12.40 -3.74
C LYS A 237 10.49 11.01 -4.35
N THR A 238 11.06 10.80 -5.54
CA THR A 238 11.19 9.47 -6.16
C THR A 238 12.01 8.54 -5.27
N TYR A 239 13.10 9.04 -4.69
CA TYR A 239 13.94 8.24 -3.80
C TYR A 239 13.19 7.83 -2.53
N GLY A 240 12.39 8.73 -1.94
CA GLY A 240 11.51 8.43 -0.82
C GLY A 240 10.55 7.27 -1.11
N LEU A 241 9.97 7.22 -2.32
CA LEU A 241 9.17 6.07 -2.75
C LEU A 241 9.99 4.78 -2.82
N MET A 242 11.22 4.82 -3.35
CA MET A 242 12.08 3.63 -3.44
C MET A 242 12.52 3.13 -2.06
N MET A 243 12.74 4.04 -1.09
CA MET A 243 12.98 3.67 0.31
C MET A 243 11.76 3.01 0.94
N HIS A 244 10.55 3.51 0.66
CA HIS A 244 9.32 2.83 1.05
C HIS A 244 9.25 1.41 0.48
N MET A 245 9.45 1.26 -0.83
CA MET A 245 9.37 -0.05 -1.49
C MET A 245 10.39 -1.03 -0.91
N SER A 246 11.62 -0.59 -0.69
CA SER A 246 12.70 -1.41 -0.12
C SER A 246 12.34 -1.88 1.30
N SER A 247 11.91 -0.96 2.17
CA SER A 247 11.50 -1.30 3.55
C SER A 247 10.24 -2.16 3.61
N ALA A 248 9.24 -1.89 2.77
CA ALA A 248 7.99 -2.65 2.71
C ALA A 248 8.19 -4.11 2.30
N LEU A 249 9.20 -4.37 1.46
CA LEU A 249 9.56 -5.71 0.97
C LEU A 249 10.72 -6.34 1.76
N ASN A 250 11.36 -5.60 2.68
CA ASN A 250 12.57 -6.01 3.40
C ASN A 250 13.69 -6.50 2.47
N VAL A 251 13.98 -5.67 1.46
CA VAL A 251 15.03 -5.87 0.47
C VAL A 251 15.82 -4.57 0.32
N ASN A 252 16.95 -4.61 -0.38
CA ASN A 252 17.68 -3.39 -0.76
C ASN A 252 17.44 -3.04 -2.24
N CYS A 253 18.11 -1.98 -2.72
CA CYS A 253 18.02 -1.49 -4.09
C CYS A 253 18.39 -2.55 -5.14
N THR A 254 19.40 -3.38 -4.84
CA THR A 254 19.94 -4.39 -5.78
C THR A 254 18.99 -5.56 -6.01
N TYR A 255 17.89 -5.62 -5.24
CA TYR A 255 16.82 -6.57 -5.49
C TYR A 255 16.13 -6.30 -6.84
N CYS A 256 16.09 -5.04 -7.28
CA CYS A 256 15.48 -4.63 -8.54
C CYS A 256 16.48 -4.01 -9.54
N HIS A 257 17.51 -3.33 -9.05
CA HIS A 257 18.39 -2.50 -9.88
C HIS A 257 19.82 -3.01 -9.89
N ASN A 258 20.57 -2.68 -10.94
CA ASN A 258 22.00 -2.41 -10.79
C ASN A 258 22.15 -0.90 -10.58
N THR A 259 22.86 -0.50 -9.51
CA THR A 259 22.84 0.89 -9.03
C THR A 259 23.81 1.80 -9.79
N ASP A 260 24.64 1.24 -10.67
CA ASP A 260 25.39 1.99 -11.68
C ASP A 260 24.46 2.75 -12.65
N SER A 261 23.28 2.20 -12.92
CA SER A 261 22.26 2.80 -13.78
C SER A 261 20.84 2.37 -13.39
N PHE A 262 20.23 3.13 -12.46
CA PHE A 262 18.84 2.89 -12.04
C PHE A 262 17.82 2.95 -13.18
N SER A 263 18.06 3.71 -14.25
CA SER A 263 17.14 3.85 -15.37
C SER A 263 17.20 2.66 -16.34
N SER A 264 18.35 2.00 -16.49
CA SER A 264 18.57 0.94 -17.46
C SER A 264 17.72 -0.32 -17.15
N TRP A 265 16.80 -0.66 -18.05
CA TRP A 265 15.96 -1.85 -17.92
C TRP A 265 16.71 -3.14 -18.24
N SER A 266 17.59 -3.13 -19.24
CA SER A 266 18.40 -4.30 -19.63
C SER A 266 19.41 -4.68 -18.55
N ASN A 267 19.85 -3.71 -17.73
CA ASN A 267 20.74 -3.92 -16.58
C ASN A 267 19.96 -4.01 -15.24
N SER A 268 18.65 -4.28 -15.28
CA SER A 268 17.81 -4.48 -14.10
C SER A 268 17.43 -5.94 -13.92
N ARG A 269 17.03 -6.31 -12.70
CA ARG A 269 16.52 -7.65 -12.41
C ARG A 269 15.04 -7.78 -12.81
N PRO A 270 14.55 -8.99 -13.10
CA PRO A 270 13.13 -9.22 -13.44
C PRO A 270 12.13 -8.71 -12.38
N GLN A 271 12.55 -8.67 -11.12
CA GLN A 271 11.77 -8.13 -9.99
C GLN A 271 11.34 -6.68 -10.23
N ARG A 272 12.13 -5.88 -10.98
CA ARG A 272 11.76 -4.51 -11.35
C ARG A 272 10.51 -4.48 -12.23
N VAL A 273 10.32 -5.47 -13.13
CA VAL A 273 9.10 -5.60 -13.95
C VAL A 273 7.90 -5.93 -13.06
N THR A 274 8.06 -6.89 -12.13
CA THR A 274 7.01 -7.23 -11.16
C THR A 274 6.63 -6.04 -10.29
N ALA A 275 7.61 -5.25 -9.84
CA ALA A 275 7.39 -4.03 -9.06
C ALA A 275 6.71 -2.93 -9.90
N TRP A 276 7.05 -2.81 -11.19
CA TRP A 276 6.40 -1.87 -12.11
C TRP A 276 4.90 -2.14 -12.20
N TYR A 277 4.49 -3.40 -12.41
CA TYR A 277 3.07 -3.79 -12.39
C TYR A 277 2.44 -3.59 -11.01
N GLY A 278 3.18 -3.90 -9.93
CA GLY A 278 2.70 -3.68 -8.55
C GLY A 278 2.34 -2.22 -8.26
N ILE A 279 3.12 -1.26 -8.76
CA ILE A 279 2.79 0.17 -8.64
C ILE A 279 1.45 0.47 -9.33
N ARG A 280 1.21 -0.04 -10.54
CA ARG A 280 -0.06 0.20 -11.25
C ARG A 280 -1.23 -0.51 -10.58
N MET A 281 -1.01 -1.69 -10.03
CA MET A 281 -2.02 -2.41 -9.25
C MET A 281 -2.46 -1.60 -8.04
N VAL A 282 -1.51 -1.09 -7.25
CA VAL A 282 -1.82 -0.28 -6.05
C VAL A 282 -2.55 1.01 -6.43
N ARG A 283 -2.16 1.66 -7.53
CA ARG A 283 -2.88 2.83 -8.08
C ARG A 283 -4.34 2.49 -8.40
N ASN A 284 -4.55 1.40 -9.16
CA ASN A 284 -5.90 0.93 -9.49
C ASN A 284 -6.73 0.56 -8.26
N VAL A 285 -6.13 -0.11 -7.27
CA VAL A 285 -6.78 -0.41 -5.98
C VAL A 285 -7.22 0.88 -5.28
N ASN A 286 -6.31 1.83 -5.12
CA ASN A 286 -6.59 3.08 -4.41
C ASN A 286 -7.65 3.92 -5.12
N GLU A 287 -7.58 4.05 -6.43
CA GLU A 287 -8.48 4.88 -7.23
C GLU A 287 -9.85 4.21 -7.42
N SER A 288 -9.86 2.99 -7.98
CA SER A 288 -11.09 2.34 -8.45
C SER A 288 -11.87 1.62 -7.36
N TYR A 289 -11.26 1.24 -6.23
CA TYR A 289 -11.94 0.44 -5.20
C TYR A 289 -12.05 1.13 -3.84
N ILE A 290 -10.98 1.79 -3.40
CA ILE A 290 -10.97 2.44 -2.08
C ILE A 290 -11.56 3.85 -2.16
N THR A 291 -11.01 4.71 -3.01
CA THR A 291 -11.44 6.12 -3.12
C THR A 291 -12.87 6.23 -3.64
N SER A 292 -13.31 5.30 -4.50
CA SER A 292 -14.71 5.22 -4.97
C SER A 292 -15.73 5.04 -3.84
N LEU A 293 -15.30 4.63 -2.64
CA LEU A 293 -16.16 4.43 -1.47
C LEU A 293 -16.06 5.60 -0.47
N ALA A 294 -15.44 6.72 -0.82
CA ALA A 294 -15.21 7.83 0.10
C ALA A 294 -16.49 8.35 0.79
N SER A 295 -17.63 8.35 0.10
CA SER A 295 -18.93 8.74 0.68
C SER A 295 -19.52 7.70 1.63
N VAL A 296 -19.16 6.43 1.48
CA VAL A 296 -19.66 5.30 2.28
C VAL A 296 -18.88 5.16 3.58
N PHE A 297 -17.59 5.50 3.58
CA PHE A 297 -16.74 5.38 4.76
C PHE A 297 -17.10 6.43 5.84
N PRO A 298 -17.29 6.01 7.11
CA PRO A 298 -17.47 6.93 8.22
C PRO A 298 -16.20 7.75 8.52
N ALA A 299 -16.35 8.84 9.28
CA ALA A 299 -15.25 9.77 9.58
C ALA A 299 -14.03 9.09 10.22
N ASN A 300 -14.23 8.08 11.07
CA ASN A 300 -13.16 7.30 11.71
C ASN A 300 -12.42 6.33 10.77
N ARG A 301 -12.66 6.43 9.45
CA ARG A 301 -11.97 5.69 8.38
C ARG A 301 -11.30 6.63 7.36
N LYS A 302 -11.19 7.92 7.73
CA LYS A 302 -10.62 8.99 6.92
C LYS A 302 -9.46 9.63 7.66
N GLY A 303 -8.49 10.11 6.89
CA GLY A 303 -7.42 10.97 7.39
C GLY A 303 -7.92 12.38 7.73
N PRO A 304 -7.04 13.24 8.27
CA PRO A 304 -7.36 14.61 8.65
C PRO A 304 -7.87 15.47 7.48
N TYR A 305 -7.51 15.11 6.24
CA TYR A 305 -7.95 15.79 5.02
C TYR A 305 -9.23 15.19 4.41
N GLY A 306 -9.90 14.28 5.12
CA GLY A 306 -11.13 13.62 4.66
C GLY A 306 -10.92 12.50 3.64
N ASP A 307 -9.68 12.25 3.22
CA ASP A 307 -9.37 11.15 2.31
C ASP A 307 -9.36 9.81 3.06
N VAL A 308 -9.93 8.79 2.42
CA VAL A 308 -10.02 7.45 3.03
C VAL A 308 -8.65 6.79 3.16
N TYR A 309 -8.52 5.93 4.16
CA TYR A 309 -7.33 5.08 4.31
C TYR A 309 -7.14 4.17 3.10
N LYS A 310 -5.98 4.28 2.47
CA LYS A 310 -5.56 3.66 1.21
C LYS A 310 -4.49 2.60 1.43
N VAL A 311 -4.24 1.84 0.37
CA VAL A 311 -3.27 0.74 0.28
C VAL A 311 -1.90 1.26 -0.17
N ASN A 312 -0.84 0.69 0.39
CA ASN A 312 0.54 0.83 -0.06
C ASN A 312 1.23 -0.55 -0.13
N CYS A 313 2.53 -0.59 -0.38
CA CYS A 313 3.27 -1.85 -0.49
C CYS A 313 3.23 -2.64 0.84
N THR A 314 3.40 -1.96 1.97
CA THR A 314 3.41 -2.55 3.32
C THR A 314 2.06 -3.13 3.71
N THR A 315 0.94 -2.65 3.16
CA THR A 315 -0.40 -3.22 3.41
C THR A 315 -0.43 -4.73 3.19
N CYS A 316 0.18 -5.21 2.11
CA CYS A 316 0.23 -6.63 1.77
C CYS A 316 1.55 -7.28 2.20
N HIS A 317 2.68 -6.67 1.84
CA HIS A 317 4.01 -7.28 1.96
C HIS A 317 4.51 -7.38 3.40
N GLN A 318 4.21 -6.38 4.24
CA GLN A 318 4.50 -6.38 5.68
C GLN A 318 5.94 -6.79 6.03
N GLY A 319 6.92 -6.27 5.28
CA GLY A 319 8.34 -6.56 5.50
C GLY A 319 8.81 -7.88 4.90
N LEU A 320 8.12 -8.39 3.88
CA LEU A 320 8.54 -9.57 3.13
C LEU A 320 8.43 -9.31 1.62
N SER A 321 9.38 -9.85 0.86
CA SER A 321 9.40 -9.70 -0.60
C SER A 321 8.18 -10.36 -1.28
N LYS A 322 7.56 -11.33 -0.59
CA LYS A 322 6.26 -11.91 -0.94
C LYS A 322 5.36 -11.94 0.31
N PRO A 323 4.10 -11.48 0.24
CA PRO A 323 3.16 -11.60 1.35
C PRO A 323 3.07 -13.04 1.88
N LEU A 324 2.96 -13.21 3.19
CA LEU A 324 2.87 -14.53 3.85
C LEU A 324 4.02 -15.50 3.49
N GLY A 325 5.20 -14.97 3.16
CA GLY A 325 6.34 -15.77 2.70
C GLY A 325 6.17 -16.37 1.30
N GLY A 326 5.14 -15.95 0.56
CA GLY A 326 4.82 -16.47 -0.78
C GLY A 326 3.93 -17.70 -0.80
N VAL A 327 3.42 -18.13 0.36
CA VAL A 327 2.42 -19.20 0.45
C VAL A 327 1.12 -18.75 -0.21
N SER A 328 0.60 -19.56 -1.13
CA SER A 328 -0.70 -19.32 -1.75
C SER A 328 -1.80 -19.91 -0.88
N MET A 329 -2.77 -19.09 -0.50
CA MET A 329 -3.99 -19.55 0.15
C MET A 329 -5.04 -20.04 -0.86
N LEU A 330 -4.89 -19.71 -2.15
CA LEU A 330 -5.89 -20.00 -3.18
C LEU A 330 -6.25 -21.49 -3.39
N PRO A 331 -5.39 -22.49 -3.11
CA PRO A 331 -5.81 -23.89 -3.19
C PRO A 331 -7.01 -24.21 -2.30
N ASP A 332 -7.12 -23.59 -1.13
CA ASP A 332 -8.25 -23.77 -0.20
C ASP A 332 -9.44 -22.86 -0.53
N TYR A 333 -9.25 -21.86 -1.40
CA TYR A 333 -10.26 -20.88 -1.80
C TYR A 333 -10.24 -20.64 -3.32
N PRO A 334 -10.44 -21.69 -4.15
CA PRO A 334 -10.24 -21.60 -5.60
C PRO A 334 -11.19 -20.59 -6.27
N TYR A 335 -12.35 -20.35 -5.67
CA TYR A 335 -13.34 -19.37 -6.13
C TYR A 335 -12.89 -17.90 -6.01
N LEU A 336 -11.79 -17.61 -5.30
CA LEU A 336 -11.17 -16.26 -5.28
C LEU A 336 -10.30 -15.99 -6.51
N ARG A 337 -10.13 -16.98 -7.38
CA ARG A 337 -9.44 -16.84 -8.66
C ARG A 337 -10.39 -17.25 -9.79
N PRO A 338 -11.27 -16.34 -10.23
CA PRO A 338 -12.29 -16.71 -11.19
C PRO A 338 -11.67 -16.95 -12.56
N ALA A 339 -12.22 -17.92 -13.30
CA ALA A 339 -11.85 -18.17 -14.69
C ALA A 339 -12.25 -17.01 -15.61
N VAL A 340 -13.28 -16.25 -15.23
CA VAL A 340 -13.79 -15.07 -15.95
C VAL A 340 -13.73 -13.86 -15.03
N VAL A 341 -13.10 -12.77 -15.49
CA VAL A 341 -13.00 -11.51 -14.73
C VAL A 341 -14.37 -10.85 -14.66
N PRO A 342 -14.96 -10.61 -13.48
CA PRO A 342 -16.16 -9.79 -13.39
C PRO A 342 -15.86 -8.38 -13.93
N PRO A 343 -16.72 -7.80 -14.78
CA PRO A 343 -16.51 -6.42 -15.22
C PRO A 343 -16.41 -5.49 -14.01
N ALA A 344 -15.50 -4.51 -14.08
CA ALA A 344 -15.36 -3.52 -13.03
C ALA A 344 -16.70 -2.77 -12.87
N ALA A 345 -17.43 -3.05 -11.80
CA ALA A 345 -18.72 -2.45 -11.57
C ALA A 345 -18.57 -0.92 -11.36
N PRO A 346 -19.51 -0.11 -11.87
CA PRO A 346 -19.55 1.32 -11.57
C PRO A 346 -19.58 1.55 -10.05
N ALA A 347 -19.02 2.67 -9.60
CA ALA A 347 -19.05 3.04 -8.19
C ALA A 347 -20.50 3.01 -7.67
N PRO A 348 -20.78 2.40 -6.50
CA PRO A 348 -22.14 2.40 -5.97
C PRO A 348 -22.58 3.85 -5.75
N ALA A 349 -23.74 4.21 -6.32
CA ALA A 349 -24.32 5.53 -6.15
C ALA A 349 -24.58 5.77 -4.65
N GLY A 350 -23.85 6.70 -4.06
CA GLY A 350 -24.25 7.29 -2.79
C GLY A 350 -25.57 8.03 -3.01
N THR A 351 -26.49 7.97 -2.06
CA THR A 351 -27.65 8.86 -2.02
C THR A 351 -27.15 10.29 -2.13
N THR A 352 -27.49 10.94 -3.25
CA THR A 352 -27.13 12.31 -3.55
C THR A 352 -27.78 13.23 -2.53
N THR A 353 -27.04 13.61 -1.49
CA THR A 353 -27.22 14.95 -0.94
C THR A 353 -26.60 15.89 -1.96
N THR A 354 -27.43 16.80 -2.46
CA THR A 354 -27.12 17.83 -3.46
C THR A 354 -25.76 18.44 -3.16
N ALA A 355 -24.81 18.23 -4.08
CA ALA A 355 -23.52 18.88 -4.04
C ALA A 355 -23.75 20.39 -4.12
N ALA A 356 -23.34 21.12 -3.08
CA ALA A 356 -23.13 22.55 -3.19
C ALA A 356 -22.10 22.79 -4.30
N THR A 357 -22.53 23.56 -5.30
CA THR A 357 -21.74 23.92 -6.47
C THR A 357 -20.48 24.66 -6.02
N LEU A 358 -19.31 24.08 -6.28
CA LEU A 358 -18.06 24.82 -6.21
C LEU A 358 -18.11 25.89 -7.33
N PRO A 359 -17.89 27.18 -7.04
CA PRO A 359 -17.85 28.20 -8.09
C PRO A 359 -16.70 27.88 -9.04
N GLY A 360 -17.05 27.71 -10.32
CA GLY A 360 -16.12 27.44 -11.40
C GLY A 360 -15.08 28.56 -11.50
N ALA A 361 -13.83 28.16 -11.73
CA ALA A 361 -12.77 29.08 -12.10
C ALA A 361 -13.19 29.86 -13.34
N ALA A 362 -13.30 31.19 -13.19
CA ALA A 362 -13.47 32.09 -14.31
C ALA A 362 -12.24 32.01 -15.24
N PRO A 363 -12.42 32.13 -16.57
CA PRO A 363 -11.31 32.18 -17.50
C PRO A 363 -10.47 33.43 -17.23
N VAL A 364 -9.16 33.24 -17.07
CA VAL A 364 -8.19 34.33 -16.91
C VAL A 364 -8.07 35.07 -18.25
N ALA A 365 -8.48 36.33 -18.27
CA ALA A 365 -8.23 37.23 -19.38
C ALA A 365 -6.71 37.54 -19.48
N PRO A 366 -6.15 37.70 -20.70
CA PRO A 366 -4.76 38.06 -20.86
C PRO A 366 -4.53 39.50 -20.36
N GLY A 367 -3.63 39.66 -19.39
CA GLY A 367 -3.18 40.98 -18.89
C GLY A 367 -2.34 41.73 -19.93
N PRO A 368 -2.25 43.06 -19.83
CA PRO A 368 -1.63 43.90 -20.85
C PRO A 368 -0.11 43.73 -20.86
N ALA A 369 0.46 43.79 -22.07
CA ALA A 369 1.89 43.76 -22.33
C ALA A 369 2.60 44.93 -21.62
N ALA A 370 3.66 44.63 -20.88
CA ALA A 370 4.55 45.63 -20.32
C ALA A 370 5.33 46.31 -21.45
N ALA A 371 5.10 47.62 -21.60
CA ALA A 371 5.85 48.48 -22.50
C ALA A 371 7.31 48.60 -22.04
N ALA A 372 8.23 48.44 -23.00
CA ALA A 372 9.63 48.74 -22.83
C ALA A 372 9.82 50.24 -22.60
N ALA A 373 10.37 50.61 -21.44
CA ALA A 373 10.91 51.94 -21.22
C ALA A 373 12.40 51.93 -21.56
N ALA A 374 12.73 52.52 -22.70
CA ALA A 374 14.07 52.96 -23.02
C ALA A 374 14.39 54.22 -22.22
N THR A 375 15.54 54.25 -21.56
CA THR A 375 16.22 55.49 -21.16
C THR A 375 17.70 55.34 -21.49
N GLY A 376 18.13 56.07 -22.52
CA GLY A 376 19.54 56.31 -22.84
C GLY A 376 20.05 57.62 -22.21
N GLY A 377 21.36 57.83 -22.36
CA GLY A 377 22.14 59.01 -21.98
C GLY A 377 22.82 58.83 -20.63
N ASN A 378 24.15 58.79 -20.49
CA ASN A 378 25.24 59.40 -21.26
C ASN A 378 26.46 58.47 -21.31
#